data_AF-A0A536U3N0-F1
#
_entry.id   AF-A0A536U3N0-F1
#
_cell.length_a   1.000
_cell.length_b   1.000
_cell.length_c   1.000
_cell.angle_alpha   90.00
_cell.angle_beta   90.00
_cell.angle_gamma   90.00
#
_symmetry.space_group_name_H-M   'P 1'
#
loop_
_entity.id
_entity.type
_entity.pdbx_description
1 polymer ?
#
loop_
_entity_poly.entity_id
_entity_poly.type
_entity_poly.pdbx_seq_one_letter_code
_entity_poly.pdbx_strand_id
1 'polypeptide(L)'
;MPSKRLCYFTSQRVTAYLWEKGELHKEGIFDMNEKGVAEFSTYAAGAPGSLFYVLADVVEEDFFQENVPYVRGTDRRSLLERKLAQRYRDASLALSLSLGSETHAGRREERILYMSFTNAHQFQPWLEALRSNDARVVGVFSVALVAAQTGKRLGFKGGRYLMVSRQQAGLRQSYIENGRIRFSRLGRVDFSDPRAIAQDCAAEALRIQQYLVNTRILPREAPALDVLVLAPSEHKALYDAACVSSARLQFHVHDLDKVASSLGFKSAPAETLAEGPFLHVLAAYSSGEQYADDRLRRFYHLWRARVALLATGAAVFGFCLLFSAVRLFDIHQVKEQAQSDRTQEARASEEYARLQTRFPKTPIASENLKAIVKNYRALLRQSASPDRMFVEISEAVTALPQIEIDKIDWELGTGAKSAAGREASKAPSASPAAQAQAAGAEFQTQTAEIAGKLVVQQASDFRAVTALVNQFTEALRRRPGTEVTRTQLPFDINAEKSLAGDIGAARREEVPQFSVVVVKRRGT
;
A
#
# COMPACT_ATOMS: atom_id res chain seq x y z
N MET A 1 26.48 11.52 18.41
CA MET A 1 27.38 10.96 17.37
C MET A 1 28.50 10.21 18.09
N PRO A 2 29.01 9.09 17.55
CA PRO A 2 30.11 8.38 18.19
C PRO A 2 31.37 9.26 18.23
N SER A 3 32.12 9.19 19.33
CA SER A 3 33.44 9.83 19.45
C SER A 3 34.40 9.28 18.40
N LYS A 4 35.27 10.13 17.86
CA LYS A 4 36.26 9.74 16.85
C LYS A 4 37.64 9.69 17.49
N ARG A 5 38.24 8.50 17.48
CA ARG A 5 39.59 8.24 17.98
C ARG A 5 40.52 8.00 16.81
N LEU A 6 41.60 8.77 16.75
CA LEU A 6 42.58 8.74 15.68
C LEU A 6 43.88 8.16 16.23
N CYS A 7 44.32 7.04 15.67
CA CYS A 7 45.55 6.37 16.01
C CYS A 7 46.60 6.77 14.97
N TYR A 8 47.46 7.72 15.31
CA TYR A 8 48.60 8.11 14.50
C TYR A 8 49.71 7.09 14.68
N PHE A 9 50.00 6.33 13.62
CA PHE A 9 50.89 5.19 13.63
C PHE A 9 52.20 5.56 12.94
N THR A 10 53.32 5.41 13.65
CA THR A 10 54.67 5.62 13.13
C THR A 10 55.52 4.38 13.37
N SER A 11 56.73 4.33 12.82
CA SER A 11 57.68 3.24 13.11
C SER A 11 58.23 3.25 14.55
N GLN A 12 58.02 4.32 15.31
CA GLN A 12 58.53 4.47 16.68
C GLN A 12 57.45 4.23 17.74
N ARG A 13 56.23 4.71 17.50
CA ARG A 13 55.12 4.71 18.46
C ARG A 13 53.77 4.83 17.77
N VAL A 14 52.71 4.51 18.51
CA VAL A 14 51.33 4.82 18.18
C VAL A 14 50.80 5.86 19.16
N THR A 15 50.31 6.99 18.65
CA THR A 15 49.70 8.04 19.48
C THR A 15 48.20 8.08 19.22
N ALA A 16 47.39 7.99 20.27
CA ALA A 16 45.95 8.07 20.19
C ALA A 16 45.45 9.48 20.52
N TYR A 17 44.58 10.00 19.67
CA TYR A 17 43.91 11.29 19.85
C TYR A 17 42.40 11.12 19.83
N LEU A 18 41.70 11.82 20.71
CA LEU A 18 40.28 12.07 20.63
C LEU A 18 40.04 13.35 19.82
N TRP A 19 39.20 13.25 18.79
CA TRP A 19 38.79 14.40 18.00
C TRP A 19 37.38 14.87 18.37
N GLU A 20 37.27 16.14 18.75
CA GLU A 20 35.98 16.78 19.09
C GLU A 20 35.87 18.18 18.47
N LYS A 21 34.91 18.38 17.57
CA LYS A 21 34.53 19.70 17.01
C LYS A 21 35.71 20.59 16.55
N GLY A 22 36.74 19.97 15.98
CA GLY A 22 37.93 20.67 15.46
C GLY A 22 39.13 20.69 16.42
N GLU A 23 39.01 20.07 17.59
CA GLU A 23 40.07 19.97 18.60
C GLU A 23 40.60 18.55 18.67
N LEU A 24 41.92 18.40 18.88
CA LEU A 24 42.57 17.12 19.17
C LEU A 24 43.03 17.08 20.62
N HIS A 25 42.65 16.03 21.32
CA HIS A 25 43.12 15.74 22.67
C HIS A 25 43.93 14.45 22.65
N LYS A 26 45.19 14.49 23.09
CA LYS A 26 46.02 13.29 23.20
C LYS A 26 45.52 12.44 24.35
N GLU A 27 45.13 11.20 24.08
CA GLU A 27 44.63 10.25 25.09
C GLU A 27 45.71 9.24 25.50
N GLY A 28 46.69 8.94 24.64
CA GLY A 28 47.75 7.98 24.96
C GLY A 28 48.88 7.93 23.94
N ILE A 29 50.06 7.48 24.40
CA ILE A 29 51.22 7.16 23.56
C ILE A 29 51.61 5.72 23.91
N PHE A 30 51.80 4.91 22.89
CA PHE A 30 52.09 3.49 23.03
C PHE A 30 53.35 3.14 22.23
N ASP A 31 54.32 2.52 22.88
CA ASP A 31 55.58 2.12 22.24
C ASP A 31 55.37 0.96 21.27
N MET A 32 56.24 0.84 20.26
CA MET A 32 56.24 -0.26 19.27
C MET A 32 56.78 -1.58 19.85
N ASN A 33 56.18 -2.08 20.93
CA ASN A 33 56.50 -3.33 21.60
C ASN A 33 55.24 -4.02 22.17
N GLU A 34 55.39 -5.24 22.68
CA GLU A 34 54.26 -6.04 23.21
C GLU A 34 53.52 -5.33 24.36
N LYS A 35 54.25 -4.61 25.22
CA LYS A 35 53.66 -3.84 26.32
C LYS A 35 52.78 -2.71 25.80
N GLY A 36 53.27 -1.95 24.81
CA GLY A 36 52.51 -0.88 24.18
C GLY A 36 51.25 -1.39 23.47
N VAL A 37 51.32 -2.57 22.84
CA VAL A 37 50.14 -3.24 22.26
C VAL A 37 49.11 -3.62 23.34
N ALA A 38 49.55 -4.15 24.49
CA ALA A 38 48.66 -4.48 25.60
C ALA A 38 47.98 -3.24 26.23
N GLU A 39 48.74 -2.16 26.41
CA GLU A 39 48.23 -0.86 26.88
C GLU A 39 47.21 -0.28 25.87
N PHE A 40 47.52 -0.36 24.58
CA PHE A 40 46.61 0.08 23.52
C PHE A 40 45.33 -0.76 23.43
N SER A 41 45.44 -2.08 23.62
CA SER A 41 44.29 -2.98 23.71
C SER A 41 43.35 -2.58 24.86
N THR A 42 43.93 -2.29 26.03
CA THR A 42 43.18 -1.82 27.21
C THR A 42 42.49 -0.48 26.93
N TYR A 43 43.19 0.44 26.27
CA TYR A 43 42.63 1.71 25.83
C TYR A 43 41.46 1.53 24.85
N ALA A 44 41.60 0.63 23.86
CA ALA A 44 40.53 0.32 22.91
C ALA A 44 39.30 -0.29 23.60
N ALA A 45 39.52 -1.19 24.56
CA ALA A 45 38.47 -1.80 25.38
C ALA A 45 37.65 -0.77 26.18
N GLY A 46 38.30 0.29 26.66
CA GLY A 46 37.65 1.39 27.38
C GLY A 46 36.75 2.28 26.51
N ALA A 47 36.72 2.06 25.19
CA ALA A 47 36.12 2.97 24.21
C ALA A 47 35.16 2.28 23.19
N PRO A 48 34.25 1.36 23.60
CA PRO A 48 33.50 0.48 22.69
C PRO A 48 32.49 1.19 21.77
N GLY A 49 32.09 2.42 22.13
CA GLY A 49 31.17 3.25 21.34
C GLY A 49 31.83 4.03 20.20
N SER A 50 33.16 4.02 20.13
CA SER A 50 33.95 4.98 19.33
C SER A 50 34.20 4.49 17.92
N LEU A 51 34.49 5.44 17.03
CA LEU A 51 35.01 5.17 15.70
C LEU A 51 36.53 5.31 15.73
N PHE A 52 37.23 4.27 15.29
CA PHE A 52 38.70 4.26 15.24
C PHE A 52 39.19 4.50 13.83
N TYR A 53 40.13 5.42 13.67
CA TYR A 53 40.79 5.73 12.41
C TYR A 53 42.28 5.50 12.62
N VAL A 54 42.91 4.70 11.77
CA VAL A 54 44.37 4.51 11.82
C VAL A 54 45.00 5.38 10.75
N LEU A 55 45.90 6.29 11.11
CA LEU A 55 46.66 7.12 10.18
C LEU A 55 48.12 6.68 10.20
N ALA A 56 48.54 5.94 9.18
CA ALA A 56 49.91 5.47 9.01
C ALA A 56 50.82 6.57 8.44
N ASP A 57 51.96 6.76 9.09
CA ASP A 57 53.06 7.60 8.63
C ASP A 57 54.38 6.84 8.79
N VAL A 58 54.64 5.99 7.81
CA VAL A 58 55.77 5.07 7.78
C VAL A 58 56.53 5.20 6.46
N VAL A 59 57.79 4.77 6.45
CA VAL A 59 58.65 4.83 5.25
C VAL A 59 58.29 3.70 4.28
N GLU A 60 57.80 2.59 4.83
CA GLU A 60 57.46 1.33 4.16
C GLU A 60 56.16 1.41 3.33
N GLU A 61 55.89 2.50 2.62
CA GLU A 61 54.72 2.64 1.74
C GLU A 61 55.13 2.53 0.26
N ASP A 62 54.42 1.68 -0.49
CA ASP A 62 54.67 1.41 -1.92
C ASP A 62 53.60 2.05 -2.80
N PHE A 63 54.01 2.54 -3.97
CA PHE A 63 53.17 3.22 -4.95
C PHE A 63 53.46 2.65 -6.34
N PHE A 64 52.54 1.87 -6.89
CA PHE A 64 52.72 1.23 -8.19
C PHE A 64 51.59 1.61 -9.17
N GLN A 65 51.94 2.14 -10.32
CA GLN A 65 50.98 2.57 -11.33
C GLN A 65 50.93 1.59 -12.50
N GLU A 66 49.73 1.23 -12.94
CA GLU A 66 49.51 0.33 -14.07
C GLU A 66 48.30 0.81 -14.89
N ASN A 67 48.33 0.57 -16.20
CA ASN A 67 47.15 0.70 -17.05
C ASN A 67 46.46 -0.66 -17.14
N VAL A 68 45.16 -0.69 -16.88
CA VAL A 68 44.33 -1.90 -17.01
C VAL A 68 43.21 -1.67 -18.01
N PRO A 69 42.67 -2.72 -18.65
CA PRO A 69 41.50 -2.57 -19.50
C PRO A 69 40.33 -1.95 -18.72
N TYR A 70 39.59 -1.03 -19.35
CA TYR A 70 38.45 -0.40 -18.70
C TYR A 70 37.28 -1.40 -18.56
N VAL A 71 37.08 -1.91 -17.35
CA VAL A 71 35.99 -2.83 -16.97
C VAL A 71 35.14 -2.20 -15.87
N ARG A 72 33.93 -2.72 -15.62
CA ARG A 72 32.99 -2.20 -14.61
C ARG A 72 32.46 -3.30 -13.70
N GLY A 73 31.82 -2.90 -12.61
CA GLY A 73 31.10 -3.82 -11.72
C GLY A 73 31.99 -4.85 -11.04
N THR A 74 31.50 -6.09 -11.00
CA THR A 74 32.19 -7.24 -10.38
C THR A 74 33.51 -7.55 -11.07
N ASP A 75 33.54 -7.50 -12.41
CA ASP A 75 34.73 -7.83 -13.18
C ASP A 75 35.88 -6.87 -12.88
N ARG A 76 35.56 -5.58 -12.69
CA ARG A 76 36.55 -4.59 -12.24
C ARG A 76 37.09 -4.93 -10.86
N ARG A 77 36.22 -5.29 -9.91
CA ARG A 77 36.64 -5.64 -8.55
C ARG A 77 37.56 -6.86 -8.57
N SER A 78 37.16 -7.93 -9.24
CA SER A 78 37.95 -9.17 -9.35
C SER A 78 39.29 -8.94 -10.07
N LEU A 79 39.31 -8.09 -11.11
CA LEU A 79 40.55 -7.73 -11.80
C LEU A 79 41.52 -7.02 -10.86
N LEU A 80 41.04 -6.03 -10.09
CA LEU A 80 41.87 -5.25 -9.18
C LEU A 80 42.35 -6.08 -7.98
N GLU A 81 41.48 -6.91 -7.39
CA GLU A 81 41.86 -7.83 -6.31
C GLU A 81 42.95 -8.80 -6.77
N ARG A 82 42.81 -9.38 -7.97
CA ARG A 82 43.83 -10.24 -8.55
C ARG A 82 45.15 -9.50 -8.77
N LYS A 83 45.10 -8.26 -9.27
CA LYS A 83 46.30 -7.43 -9.49
C LYS A 83 47.01 -7.09 -8.17
N LEU A 84 46.25 -6.76 -7.12
CA LEU A 84 46.78 -6.54 -5.77
C LEU A 84 47.47 -7.81 -5.24
N ALA A 85 46.82 -8.97 -5.33
CA ALA A 85 47.37 -10.25 -4.87
C ALA A 85 48.61 -10.70 -5.67
N GLN A 86 48.69 -10.35 -6.96
CA GLN A 86 49.88 -10.60 -7.78
C GLN A 86 51.05 -9.68 -7.40
N ARG A 87 50.76 -8.44 -7.01
CA ARG A 87 51.77 -7.41 -6.74
C ARG A 87 52.33 -7.47 -5.32
N TYR A 88 51.48 -7.73 -4.35
CA TYR A 88 51.82 -7.69 -2.93
C TYR A 88 51.72 -9.08 -2.32
N ARG A 89 52.78 -9.50 -1.63
CA ARG A 89 52.81 -10.77 -0.89
C ARG A 89 51.74 -10.79 0.21
N ASP A 90 51.57 -9.66 0.88
CA ASP A 90 50.50 -9.41 1.84
C ASP A 90 49.62 -8.26 1.31
N ALA A 91 48.36 -8.58 1.00
CA ALA A 91 47.37 -7.63 0.52
C ALA A 91 46.36 -7.22 1.61
N SER A 92 46.63 -7.53 2.89
CA SER A 92 45.75 -7.19 4.02
C SER A 92 45.54 -5.68 4.21
N LEU A 93 46.55 -4.88 3.83
CA LEU A 93 46.52 -3.43 3.83
C LEU A 93 46.91 -2.88 2.46
N ALA A 94 46.10 -3.19 1.45
CA ALA A 94 46.34 -2.75 0.08
C ALA A 94 45.10 -2.04 -0.52
N LEU A 95 45.37 -1.08 -1.40
CA LEU A 95 44.36 -0.19 -1.97
C LEU A 95 44.63 0.02 -3.47
N SER A 96 43.57 0.03 -4.27
CA SER A 96 43.61 0.43 -5.68
C SER A 96 42.85 1.74 -5.87
N LEU A 97 43.50 2.76 -6.43
CA LEU A 97 42.93 4.06 -6.75
C LEU A 97 42.84 4.28 -8.25
N SER A 98 41.68 4.75 -8.72
CA SER A 98 41.53 5.19 -10.10
C SER A 98 42.17 6.57 -10.29
N LEU A 99 43.05 6.68 -11.27
CA LEU A 99 43.69 7.93 -11.69
C LEU A 99 43.03 8.53 -12.94
N GLY A 100 41.97 7.90 -13.45
CA GLY A 100 41.28 8.28 -14.67
C GLY A 100 41.37 7.21 -15.75
N SER A 101 40.67 7.44 -16.86
CA SER A 101 40.71 6.55 -18.03
C SER A 101 41.13 7.33 -19.27
N GLU A 102 41.94 6.71 -20.10
CA GLU A 102 42.41 7.25 -21.38
C GLU A 102 42.00 6.30 -22.51
N THR A 103 41.80 6.83 -23.71
CA THR A 103 41.49 6.02 -24.90
C THR A 103 42.68 6.10 -25.85
N HIS A 104 43.32 4.96 -26.11
CA HIS A 104 44.46 4.83 -27.01
C HIS A 104 44.11 3.86 -28.13
N ALA A 105 44.22 4.29 -29.38
CA ALA A 105 43.95 3.47 -30.58
C ALA A 105 42.62 2.66 -30.53
N GLY A 106 41.55 3.27 -30.04
CA GLY A 106 40.22 2.64 -29.94
C GLY A 106 40.00 1.76 -28.70
N ARG A 107 41.03 1.49 -27.89
CA ARG A 107 40.91 0.77 -26.62
C ARG A 107 40.89 1.73 -25.44
N ARG A 108 39.88 1.61 -24.59
CA ARG A 108 39.79 2.38 -23.34
C ARG A 108 40.53 1.65 -22.22
N GLU A 109 41.47 2.34 -21.60
CA GLU A 109 42.24 1.85 -20.46
C GLU A 109 42.00 2.74 -19.24
N GLU A 110 42.07 2.14 -18.07
CA GLU A 110 42.02 2.83 -16.78
C GLU A 110 43.42 2.84 -16.16
N ARG A 111 43.88 4.01 -15.73
CA ARG A 111 45.13 4.17 -14.99
C ARG A 111 44.83 3.92 -13.52
N ILE A 112 45.46 2.92 -12.93
CA ILE A 112 45.28 2.54 -11.53
C ILE A 112 46.58 2.77 -10.77
N LEU A 113 46.47 3.35 -9.58
CA LEU A 113 47.54 3.38 -8.59
C LEU A 113 47.22 2.32 -7.53
N TYR A 114 48.07 1.30 -7.44
CA TYR A 114 48.09 0.35 -6.35
C TYR A 114 49.01 0.87 -5.25
N MET A 115 48.53 0.76 -4.02
CA MET A 115 49.22 1.22 -2.82
C MET A 115 49.15 0.12 -1.78
N SER A 116 50.24 -0.08 -1.05
CA SER A 116 50.30 -1.00 0.09
C SER A 116 51.47 -0.62 0.99
N PHE A 117 51.64 -1.34 2.09
CA PHE A 117 52.84 -1.24 2.93
C PHE A 117 53.77 -2.41 2.66
N THR A 118 55.07 -2.15 2.46
CA THR A 118 56.07 -3.19 2.23
C THR A 118 56.27 -4.08 3.47
N ASN A 119 55.99 -3.54 4.65
CA ASN A 119 55.93 -4.28 5.92
C ASN A 119 54.57 -4.07 6.60
N ALA A 120 53.53 -4.75 6.11
CA ALA A 120 52.20 -4.71 6.74
C ALA A 120 52.15 -5.44 8.11
N HIS A 121 53.12 -6.32 8.40
CA HIS A 121 53.15 -7.10 9.64
C HIS A 121 53.26 -6.22 10.90
N GLN A 122 53.93 -5.06 10.82
CA GLN A 122 54.06 -4.15 11.95
C GLN A 122 52.72 -3.60 12.48
N PHE A 123 51.68 -3.57 11.64
CA PHE A 123 50.34 -3.12 12.02
C PHE A 123 49.53 -4.22 12.70
N GLN A 124 49.84 -5.50 12.43
CA GLN A 124 48.98 -6.62 12.82
C GLN A 124 48.69 -6.69 14.33
N PRO A 125 49.65 -6.52 15.26
CA PRO A 125 49.36 -6.55 16.69
C PRO A 125 48.34 -5.48 17.11
N TRP A 126 48.41 -4.29 16.50
CA TRP A 126 47.55 -3.16 16.80
C TRP A 126 46.15 -3.32 16.20
N LEU A 127 46.09 -3.82 14.96
CA LEU A 127 44.83 -4.12 14.29
C LEU A 127 44.11 -5.29 14.96
N GLU A 128 44.85 -6.29 15.45
CA GLU A 128 44.32 -7.39 16.23
C GLU A 128 43.77 -6.93 17.59
N ALA A 129 44.49 -6.01 18.27
CA ALA A 129 44.00 -5.40 19.50
C ALA A 129 42.68 -4.66 19.29
N LEU A 130 42.53 -3.90 18.18
CA LEU A 130 41.26 -3.27 17.83
C LEU A 130 40.17 -4.32 17.56
N ARG A 131 40.50 -5.36 16.79
CA ARG A 131 39.55 -6.43 16.43
C ARG A 131 39.06 -7.22 17.64
N SER A 132 39.96 -7.57 18.55
CA SER A 132 39.67 -8.35 19.77
C SER A 132 38.75 -7.61 20.74
N ASN A 133 38.70 -6.28 20.65
CA ASN A 133 37.84 -5.41 21.46
C ASN A 133 36.60 -4.92 20.69
N ASP A 134 36.23 -5.58 19.59
CA ASP A 134 35.11 -5.23 18.71
C ASP A 134 35.11 -3.75 18.26
N ALA A 135 36.30 -3.15 18.15
CA ALA A 135 36.44 -1.74 17.85
C ALA A 135 35.92 -1.42 16.44
N ARG A 136 35.22 -0.29 16.29
CA ARG A 136 34.65 0.13 15.01
C ARG A 136 35.69 0.84 14.17
N VAL A 137 36.55 0.08 13.52
CA VAL A 137 37.59 0.60 12.63
C VAL A 137 36.94 1.14 11.35
N VAL A 138 37.04 2.46 11.15
CA VAL A 138 36.50 3.15 9.96
C VAL A 138 37.35 2.83 8.72
N GLY A 139 38.67 2.77 8.93
CA GLY A 139 39.65 2.40 7.92
C GLY A 139 41.07 2.60 8.43
N VAL A 140 42.01 2.06 7.66
CA VAL A 140 43.44 2.37 7.75
C VAL A 140 43.76 3.34 6.62
N PHE A 141 44.41 4.45 6.95
CA PHE A 141 44.74 5.54 6.04
C PHE A 141 46.24 5.78 6.09
N SER A 142 46.78 6.50 5.11
CA SER A 142 48.14 7.04 5.19
C SER A 142 48.12 8.55 5.08
N VAL A 143 49.17 9.19 5.58
CA VAL A 143 49.36 10.65 5.41
C VAL A 143 49.35 11.01 3.92
N ALA A 144 49.83 10.14 3.03
CA ALA A 144 49.79 10.37 1.58
C ALA A 144 48.36 10.53 1.03
N LEU A 145 47.43 9.66 1.45
CA LEU A 145 46.01 9.75 1.07
C LEU A 145 45.38 11.04 1.60
N VAL A 146 45.64 11.35 2.87
CA VAL A 146 45.05 12.51 3.55
C VAL A 146 45.66 13.81 3.04
N ALA A 147 46.91 13.83 2.62
CA ALA A 147 47.56 14.99 2.00
C ALA A 147 46.84 15.42 0.71
N ALA A 148 46.47 14.47 -0.16
CA ALA A 148 45.69 14.76 -1.36
C ALA A 148 44.30 15.33 -1.03
N GLN A 149 43.65 14.81 0.02
CA GLN A 149 42.39 15.34 0.51
C GLN A 149 42.53 16.75 1.10
N THR A 150 43.62 17.00 1.83
CA THR A 150 43.94 18.29 2.43
C THR A 150 44.16 19.34 1.35
N GLY A 151 44.95 19.05 0.32
CA GLY A 151 45.16 19.96 -0.80
C GLY A 151 43.86 20.31 -1.55
N LYS A 152 42.97 19.33 -1.77
CA LYS A 152 41.62 19.58 -2.32
C LYS A 152 40.80 20.57 -1.47
N ARG A 153 40.92 20.50 -0.14
CA ARG A 153 40.21 21.39 0.80
C ARG A 153 40.81 22.80 0.81
N LEU A 154 42.12 22.90 0.63
CA LEU A 154 42.84 24.16 0.45
C LEU A 154 42.64 24.81 -0.93
N GLY A 155 41.89 24.18 -1.84
CA GLY A 155 41.60 24.72 -3.17
C GLY A 155 42.52 24.21 -4.28
N PHE A 156 43.57 23.45 -3.97
CA PHE A 156 44.50 22.85 -4.92
C PHE A 156 43.93 21.56 -5.55
N LYS A 157 42.88 21.73 -6.37
CA LYS A 157 42.12 20.63 -7.00
C LYS A 157 42.64 20.22 -8.39
N GLY A 158 43.22 21.15 -9.14
CA GLY A 158 43.75 20.91 -10.49
C GLY A 158 45.28 20.98 -10.52
N GLY A 159 45.89 20.42 -11.56
CA GLY A 159 47.34 20.53 -11.79
C GLY A 159 48.16 19.53 -10.99
N ARG A 160 49.48 19.79 -10.93
CA ARG A 160 50.50 18.92 -10.34
C ARG A 160 51.25 19.70 -9.28
N TYR A 161 51.33 19.17 -8.07
CA TYR A 161 52.11 19.80 -7.02
C TYR A 161 52.70 18.76 -6.07
N LEU A 162 53.76 19.16 -5.39
CA LEU A 162 54.38 18.42 -4.30
C LEU A 162 53.98 19.09 -2.98
N MET A 163 53.28 18.38 -2.11
CA MET A 163 53.05 18.84 -0.73
C MET A 163 54.20 18.34 0.15
N VAL A 164 54.89 19.25 0.81
CA VAL A 164 55.99 18.96 1.73
C VAL A 164 55.63 19.43 3.12
N SER A 165 55.77 18.54 4.11
CA SER A 165 55.36 18.80 5.48
C SER A 165 56.24 18.01 6.45
N ARG A 166 56.41 18.55 7.66
CA ARG A 166 57.15 17.89 8.74
C ARG A 166 56.18 17.29 9.75
N GLN A 167 56.33 15.99 9.99
CA GLN A 167 55.62 15.22 11.00
C GLN A 167 56.61 14.67 12.02
N GLN A 168 56.10 14.09 13.11
CA GLN A 168 56.95 13.36 14.06
C GLN A 168 57.69 12.18 13.41
N ALA A 169 57.12 11.56 12.38
CA ALA A 169 57.76 10.46 11.65
C ALA A 169 58.90 10.91 10.71
N GLY A 170 58.97 12.20 10.36
CA GLY A 170 59.98 12.75 9.45
C GLY A 170 59.42 13.80 8.50
N LEU A 171 60.07 13.97 7.35
CA LEU A 171 59.66 14.91 6.31
C LEU A 171 58.89 14.18 5.20
N ARG A 172 57.57 14.38 5.19
CA ARG A 172 56.69 13.80 4.20
C ARG A 172 56.62 14.66 2.95
N GLN A 173 56.78 14.03 1.81
CA GLN A 173 56.68 14.65 0.49
C GLN A 173 55.70 13.85 -0.37
N SER A 174 54.59 14.48 -0.74
CA SER A 174 53.46 13.83 -1.42
C SER A 174 53.17 14.50 -2.75
N TYR A 175 53.43 13.79 -3.85
CA TYR A 175 53.17 14.28 -5.20
C TYR A 175 51.73 13.97 -5.60
N ILE A 176 50.98 15.04 -5.88
CA ILE A 176 49.55 15.03 -6.12
C ILE A 176 49.28 15.58 -7.51
N GLU A 177 48.44 14.88 -8.26
CA GLU A 177 48.00 15.28 -9.59
C GLU A 177 46.47 15.22 -9.65
N ASN A 178 45.83 16.33 -10.03
CA ASN A 178 44.37 16.44 -10.12
C ASN A 178 43.66 16.00 -8.81
N GLY A 179 44.26 16.39 -7.68
CA GLY A 179 43.77 16.08 -6.34
C GLY A 179 43.84 14.60 -5.96
N ARG A 180 44.59 13.77 -6.69
CA ARG A 180 44.86 12.38 -6.33
C ARG A 180 46.34 12.19 -6.06
N ILE A 181 46.66 11.40 -5.04
CA ILE A 181 48.04 11.02 -4.77
C ILE A 181 48.57 10.19 -5.95
N ARG A 182 49.82 10.43 -6.33
CA ARG A 182 50.53 9.67 -7.37
C ARG A 182 51.77 8.97 -6.83
N PHE A 183 52.42 9.60 -5.86
CA PHE A 183 53.62 9.12 -5.20
C PHE A 183 53.77 9.83 -3.85
N SER A 184 54.35 9.17 -2.86
CA SER A 184 54.74 9.81 -1.61
C SER A 184 56.00 9.16 -1.07
N ARG A 185 56.78 9.93 -0.31
CA ARG A 185 57.97 9.45 0.39
C ARG A 185 58.04 10.11 1.75
N LEU A 186 58.48 9.34 2.74
CA LEU A 186 58.87 9.84 4.05
C LEU A 186 60.40 9.86 4.14
N GLY A 187 60.98 11.06 4.23
CA GLY A 187 62.40 11.28 4.44
C GLY A 187 62.72 11.38 5.93
N ARG A 188 63.92 10.94 6.33
CA ARG A 188 64.44 11.21 7.67
C ARG A 188 64.96 12.64 7.72
N VAL A 189 64.71 13.30 8.85
CA VAL A 189 65.19 14.65 9.11
C VAL A 189 65.72 14.72 10.53
N ASP A 190 66.82 15.44 10.70
CA ASP A 190 67.34 15.77 12.02
C ASP A 190 66.51 16.91 12.62
N PHE A 191 66.01 16.70 13.84
CA PHE A 191 65.14 17.65 14.53
C PHE A 191 65.93 18.68 15.35
N SER A 192 67.27 18.66 15.33
CA SER A 192 68.10 19.51 16.19
C SER A 192 68.15 20.98 15.78
N ASP A 193 68.10 21.29 14.47
CA ASP A 193 68.25 22.66 13.95
C ASP A 193 67.14 23.03 12.95
N PRO A 194 66.22 23.96 13.31
CA PRO A 194 65.17 24.44 12.42
C PRO A 194 65.66 24.98 11.07
N ARG A 195 66.87 25.56 11.00
CA ARG A 195 67.44 26.04 9.74
C ARG A 195 67.86 24.89 8.83
N ALA A 196 68.54 23.88 9.39
CA ALA A 196 68.90 22.68 8.66
C ALA A 196 67.66 21.97 8.11
N ILE A 197 66.58 21.88 8.90
CA ILE A 197 65.30 21.30 8.45
C ILE A 197 64.73 22.04 7.23
N ALA A 198 64.77 23.38 7.24
CA ALA A 198 64.30 24.18 6.10
C ALA A 198 65.15 23.96 4.84
N GLN A 199 66.47 23.82 4.99
CA GLN A 199 67.39 23.51 3.89
C GLN A 199 67.17 22.09 3.35
N ASP A 200 66.99 21.11 4.23
CA ASP A 200 66.67 19.74 3.88
C ASP A 200 65.35 19.66 3.13
N CYS A 201 64.34 20.45 3.52
CA CYS A 201 63.06 20.55 2.81
C CYS A 201 63.25 20.96 1.34
N ALA A 202 64.05 22.00 1.07
CA ALA A 202 64.33 22.45 -0.29
C ALA A 202 65.14 21.41 -1.08
N ALA A 203 66.19 20.83 -0.47
CA ALA A 203 67.04 19.82 -1.10
C ALA A 203 66.28 18.54 -1.43
N GLU A 204 65.44 18.06 -0.51
CA GLU A 204 64.60 16.88 -0.70
C GLU A 204 63.53 17.08 -1.78
N ALA A 205 62.89 18.26 -1.84
CA ALA A 205 61.94 18.58 -2.91
C ALA A 205 62.59 18.48 -4.30
N LEU A 206 63.84 18.94 -4.44
CA LEU A 206 64.61 18.80 -5.67
C LEU A 206 64.93 17.34 -5.99
N ARG A 207 65.35 16.54 -5.00
CA ARG A 207 65.62 15.10 -5.17
C ARG A 207 64.36 14.36 -5.62
N ILE A 208 63.21 14.65 -5.04
CA ILE A 208 61.94 14.03 -5.44
C ILE A 208 61.53 14.47 -6.84
N GLN A 209 61.65 15.74 -7.21
CA GLN A 209 61.35 16.18 -8.57
C GLN A 209 62.19 15.41 -9.60
N GLN A 210 63.50 15.25 -9.36
CA GLN A 210 64.38 14.48 -10.23
C GLN A 210 63.96 13.01 -10.30
N TYR A 211 63.63 12.40 -9.16
CA TYR A 211 63.11 11.03 -9.10
C TYR A 211 61.81 10.87 -9.90
N LEU A 212 60.85 11.78 -9.77
CA LEU A 212 59.57 11.74 -10.47
C LEU A 212 59.75 11.85 -11.99
N VAL A 213 60.70 12.66 -12.46
CA VAL A 213 61.06 12.76 -13.88
C VAL A 213 61.72 11.47 -14.36
N ASN A 214 62.67 10.93 -13.60
CA ASN A 214 63.40 9.71 -13.95
C ASN A 214 62.48 8.48 -14.02
N THR A 215 61.50 8.40 -13.14
CA THR A 215 60.48 7.35 -13.11
C THR A 215 59.31 7.59 -14.08
N ARG A 216 59.35 8.69 -14.86
CA ARG A 216 58.30 9.11 -15.80
C ARG A 216 56.92 9.31 -15.15
N ILE A 217 56.87 9.48 -13.83
CA ILE A 217 55.65 9.90 -13.12
C ILE A 217 55.35 11.36 -13.44
N LEU A 218 56.40 12.20 -13.48
CA LEU A 218 56.35 13.56 -14.01
C LEU A 218 56.88 13.55 -15.46
N PRO A 219 56.17 14.13 -16.44
CA PRO A 219 56.68 14.28 -17.80
C PRO A 219 57.97 15.10 -17.85
N ARG A 220 58.90 14.73 -18.74
CA ARG A 220 60.22 15.40 -18.86
C ARG A 220 60.10 16.89 -19.23
N GLU A 221 59.12 17.22 -20.05
CA GLU A 221 58.84 18.58 -20.53
C GLU A 221 57.76 19.28 -19.69
N ALA A 222 57.49 18.78 -18.48
CA ALA A 222 56.57 19.46 -17.58
C ALA A 222 57.12 20.84 -17.18
N PRO A 223 56.24 21.84 -16.98
CA PRO A 223 56.65 23.11 -16.38
C PRO A 223 57.21 22.89 -14.97
N ALA A 224 57.79 23.95 -14.40
CA ALA A 224 58.28 23.94 -13.03
C ALA A 224 57.19 23.41 -12.07
N LEU A 225 57.56 22.47 -11.20
CA LEU A 225 56.63 21.81 -10.30
C LEU A 225 56.33 22.73 -9.12
N ASP A 226 55.05 22.99 -8.85
CA ASP A 226 54.62 23.70 -7.65
C ASP A 226 54.94 22.86 -6.40
N VAL A 227 55.56 23.46 -5.40
CA VAL A 227 55.91 22.84 -4.12
C VAL A 227 55.22 23.60 -3.00
N LEU A 228 54.19 22.99 -2.44
CA LEU A 228 53.44 23.51 -1.31
C LEU A 228 54.13 23.07 -0.01
N VAL A 229 54.86 23.98 0.63
CA VAL A 229 55.57 23.70 1.88
C VAL A 229 54.71 24.15 3.05
N LEU A 230 54.41 23.23 3.97
CA LEU A 230 53.73 23.53 5.23
C LEU A 230 54.79 23.77 6.32
N ALA A 231 55.11 25.03 6.56
CA ALA A 231 56.14 25.46 7.49
C ALA A 231 55.55 25.78 8.88
N PRO A 232 56.21 25.37 9.99
CA PRO A 232 55.86 25.82 11.33
C PRO A 232 55.87 27.34 11.41
N SER A 233 54.85 27.93 12.02
CA SER A 233 54.63 29.38 12.01
C SER A 233 55.77 30.16 12.67
N GLU A 234 56.32 29.63 13.77
CA GLU A 234 57.53 30.13 14.45
C GLU A 234 58.78 30.20 13.57
N HIS A 235 58.91 29.29 12.59
CA HIS A 235 60.11 29.12 11.78
C HIS A 235 59.90 29.46 10.29
N LYS A 236 58.74 30.01 9.92
CA LYS A 236 58.36 30.26 8.52
C LYS A 236 59.43 31.04 7.74
N ALA A 237 60.04 32.05 8.36
CA ALA A 237 61.07 32.87 7.72
C ALA A 237 62.31 32.07 7.28
N LEU A 238 62.66 31.00 8.01
CA LEU A 238 63.77 30.11 7.63
C LEU A 238 63.41 29.29 6.37
N TYR A 239 62.15 28.85 6.26
CA TYR A 239 61.64 28.17 5.08
C TYR A 239 61.53 29.10 3.88
N ASP A 240 61.05 30.35 4.06
CA ASP A 240 61.03 31.34 2.98
C ASP A 240 62.44 31.61 2.43
N ALA A 241 63.46 31.64 3.30
CA ALA A 241 64.84 31.85 2.91
C ALA A 241 65.49 30.62 2.22
N ALA A 242 65.12 29.40 2.64
CA ALA A 242 65.70 28.16 2.10
C ALA A 242 65.01 27.69 0.80
N CYS A 243 63.69 27.85 0.71
CA CYS A 243 62.86 27.35 -0.40
C CYS A 243 62.80 28.37 -1.55
N VAL A 244 63.92 28.58 -2.23
CA VAL A 244 64.02 29.52 -3.35
C VAL A 244 63.57 28.87 -4.66
N SER A 245 62.61 29.50 -5.35
CA SER A 245 62.12 29.04 -6.65
C SER A 245 63.21 29.01 -7.72
N SER A 246 63.11 28.03 -8.62
CA SER A 246 64.05 27.78 -9.71
C SER A 246 63.32 27.45 -11.01
N ALA A 247 64.06 27.20 -12.09
CA ALA A 247 63.48 26.73 -13.35
C ALA A 247 62.75 25.38 -13.23
N ARG A 248 63.01 24.58 -12.18
CA ARG A 248 62.41 23.25 -11.97
C ARG A 248 61.32 23.23 -10.91
N LEU A 249 61.38 24.13 -9.92
CA LEU A 249 60.51 24.14 -8.75
C LEU A 249 59.98 25.54 -8.48
N GLN A 250 58.69 25.67 -8.21
CA GLN A 250 58.06 26.88 -7.72
C GLN A 250 57.61 26.67 -6.28
N PHE A 251 58.30 27.28 -5.32
CA PHE A 251 57.98 27.10 -3.90
C PHE A 251 56.89 28.05 -3.44
N HIS A 252 55.92 27.49 -2.72
CA HIS A 252 54.83 28.20 -2.05
C HIS A 252 54.87 27.81 -0.57
N VAL A 253 55.49 28.66 0.25
CA VAL A 253 55.66 28.41 1.69
C VAL A 253 54.43 28.94 2.44
N HIS A 254 53.65 28.00 2.97
CA HIS A 254 52.46 28.27 3.76
C HIS A 254 52.74 28.09 5.25
N ASP A 255 52.16 29.00 6.03
CA ASP A 255 52.12 28.92 7.48
C ASP A 255 51.16 27.80 7.92
N LEU A 256 51.68 26.83 8.69
CA LEU A 256 50.94 25.64 9.11
C LEU A 256 49.70 26.00 9.93
N ASP A 257 49.81 26.95 10.87
CA ASP A 257 48.70 27.33 11.76
C ASP A 257 47.59 28.05 10.99
N LYS A 258 47.95 28.89 10.02
CA LYS A 258 46.98 29.53 9.11
C LYS A 258 46.28 28.51 8.22
N VAL A 259 47.04 27.56 7.66
CA VAL A 259 46.49 26.45 6.88
C VAL A 259 45.52 25.64 7.74
N ALA A 260 45.90 25.31 8.96
CA ALA A 260 45.07 24.54 9.87
C ALA A 260 43.77 25.28 10.25
N SER A 261 43.89 26.57 10.58
CA SER A 261 42.74 27.43 10.87
C SER A 261 41.77 27.51 9.69
N SER A 262 42.29 27.61 8.45
CA SER A 262 41.46 27.62 7.24
C SER A 262 40.69 26.32 6.99
N LEU A 263 41.19 25.20 7.54
CA LEU A 263 40.52 23.90 7.50
C LEU A 263 39.48 23.73 8.63
N GLY A 264 39.39 24.68 9.56
CA GLY A 264 38.56 24.58 10.76
C GLY A 264 39.22 23.82 11.92
N PHE A 265 40.54 23.64 11.87
CA PHE A 265 41.30 23.09 12.98
C PHE A 265 41.52 24.16 14.05
N LYS A 266 41.11 23.86 15.29
CA LYS A 266 41.10 24.84 16.39
C LYS A 266 42.30 24.71 17.30
N SER A 267 42.60 23.49 17.73
CA SER A 267 43.66 23.25 18.70
C SER A 267 44.20 21.83 18.62
N ALA A 268 45.48 21.69 18.97
CA ALA A 268 46.19 20.44 19.17
C ALA A 268 47.08 20.57 20.41
N PRO A 269 47.57 19.45 20.96
CA PRO A 269 48.70 19.45 21.88
C PRO A 269 49.93 20.11 21.22
N ALA A 270 50.72 20.86 21.99
CA ALA A 270 51.84 21.68 21.49
C ALA A 270 52.92 20.88 20.74
N GLU A 271 53.10 19.61 21.08
CA GLU A 271 54.04 18.69 20.42
C GLU A 271 53.57 18.16 19.06
N THR A 272 52.35 18.50 18.65
CA THR A 272 51.75 18.01 17.39
C THR A 272 52.26 18.86 16.24
N LEU A 273 52.83 18.21 15.21
CA LEU A 273 53.35 18.89 14.03
C LEU A 273 52.31 18.85 12.90
N ALA A 274 52.73 18.70 11.64
CA ALA A 274 51.82 18.69 10.50
C ALA A 274 50.83 17.51 10.52
N GLU A 275 51.07 16.45 11.31
CA GLU A 275 50.08 15.38 11.50
C GLU A 275 48.77 15.89 12.11
N GLY A 276 48.76 16.97 12.90
CA GLY A 276 47.55 17.53 13.50
C GLY A 276 46.49 17.92 12.47
N PRO A 277 46.80 18.82 11.52
CA PRO A 277 45.89 19.15 10.42
C PRO A 277 45.47 17.95 9.57
N PHE A 278 46.36 16.97 9.34
CA PHE A 278 45.99 15.75 8.61
C PHE A 278 45.00 14.88 9.40
N LEU A 279 45.25 14.67 10.70
CA LEU A 279 44.34 13.98 11.62
C LEU A 279 42.97 14.69 11.66
N HIS A 280 42.97 16.02 11.72
CA HIS A 280 41.74 16.80 11.63
C HIS A 280 40.99 16.59 10.32
N VAL A 281 41.67 16.68 9.18
CA VAL A 281 41.05 16.46 7.86
C VAL A 281 40.46 15.07 7.75
N LEU A 282 41.18 14.05 8.24
CA LEU A 282 40.71 12.67 8.28
C LEU A 282 39.43 12.52 9.11
N ALA A 283 39.38 13.17 10.27
CA ALA A 283 38.22 13.11 11.15
C ALA A 283 37.03 13.91 10.62
N ALA A 284 37.26 15.14 10.15
CA ALA A 284 36.22 16.07 9.71
C ALA A 284 35.63 15.70 8.36
N TYR A 285 36.45 15.14 7.45
CA TYR A 285 36.06 14.85 6.09
C TYR A 285 36.26 13.36 5.79
N SER A 286 35.19 12.58 5.83
CA SER A 286 35.26 11.15 5.51
C SER A 286 35.73 10.93 4.07
N SER A 287 36.82 10.18 3.89
CA SER A 287 37.21 9.61 2.60
C SER A 287 36.73 8.16 2.49
N GLY A 288 36.31 7.75 1.29
CA GLY A 288 36.05 6.35 0.98
C GLY A 288 37.32 5.55 0.69
N GLU A 289 38.44 6.23 0.40
CA GLU A 289 39.72 5.64 0.01
C GLU A 289 40.53 5.29 1.27
N GLN A 290 40.77 4.00 1.51
CA GLN A 290 41.38 3.46 2.73
C GLN A 290 41.87 2.02 2.50
N TYR A 291 42.87 1.57 3.27
CA TYR A 291 43.60 0.30 3.11
C TYR A 291 42.96 -0.93 3.77
N ALA A 292 42.09 -0.75 4.76
CA ALA A 292 41.53 -1.86 5.53
C ALA A 292 40.51 -2.67 4.73
N ASP A 293 40.59 -3.99 4.85
CA ASP A 293 39.61 -4.90 4.26
C ASP A 293 38.26 -4.90 5.02
N ASP A 294 37.28 -5.62 4.48
CA ASP A 294 35.96 -5.73 5.08
C ASP A 294 35.99 -6.52 6.41
N ARG A 295 37.00 -7.37 6.63
CA ARG A 295 37.15 -8.14 7.87
C ARG A 295 37.53 -7.21 9.02
N LEU A 296 38.51 -6.34 8.81
CA LEU A 296 38.93 -5.34 9.80
C LEU A 296 37.82 -4.31 10.07
N ARG A 297 37.00 -4.00 9.07
CA ARG A 297 35.91 -3.01 9.17
C ARG A 297 34.56 -3.59 9.58
N ARG A 298 34.48 -4.89 9.87
CA ARG A 298 33.23 -5.62 10.15
C ARG A 298 32.34 -4.89 11.17
N PHE A 299 32.90 -4.50 12.32
CA PHE A 299 32.12 -3.84 13.39
C PHE A 299 31.68 -2.42 13.01
N TYR A 300 32.44 -1.72 12.18
CA TYR A 300 32.02 -0.45 11.60
C TYR A 300 30.83 -0.64 10.64
N HIS A 301 30.86 -1.67 9.78
CA HIS A 301 29.75 -1.99 8.90
C HIS A 301 28.49 -2.40 9.66
N LEU A 302 28.62 -3.22 10.71
CA LEU A 302 27.51 -3.59 11.58
C LEU A 302 26.89 -2.37 12.28
N TRP A 303 27.73 -1.47 12.80
CA TRP A 303 27.26 -0.22 13.38
C TRP A 303 26.51 0.66 12.36
N ARG A 304 27.05 0.81 11.14
CA ARG A 304 26.39 1.57 10.06
C ARG A 304 25.05 0.95 9.67
N ALA A 305 24.99 -0.38 9.54
CA ALA A 305 23.75 -1.08 9.23
C ALA A 305 22.70 -0.89 10.32
N ARG A 306 23.10 -0.96 11.60
CA ARG A 306 22.22 -0.68 12.74
C ARG A 306 21.69 0.76 12.71
N VAL A 307 22.55 1.74 12.46
CA VAL A 307 22.15 3.15 12.37
C VAL A 307 21.18 3.36 11.20
N ALA A 308 21.45 2.76 10.04
CA ALA A 308 20.56 2.83 8.88
C ALA A 308 19.19 2.21 9.18
N LEU A 309 19.14 1.01 9.78
CA LEU A 309 17.90 0.36 10.17
C LEU A 309 17.08 1.19 11.15
N LEU A 310 17.73 1.75 12.18
CA LEU A 310 17.06 2.62 13.15
C LEU A 310 16.53 3.91 12.51
N ALA A 311 17.31 4.53 11.62
CA ALA A 311 16.90 5.73 10.91
C ALA A 311 15.71 5.46 9.97
N THR A 312 15.75 4.36 9.22
CA THR A 312 14.64 3.92 8.36
C THR A 312 13.40 3.59 9.20
N GLY A 313 13.56 2.87 10.31
CA GLY A 313 12.45 2.56 11.21
C GLY A 313 11.81 3.82 11.80
N ALA A 314 12.61 4.79 12.25
CA ALA A 314 12.12 6.07 12.74
C ALA A 314 11.40 6.87 11.65
N ALA A 315 11.89 6.86 10.41
CA ALA A 315 11.25 7.52 9.28
C ALA A 315 9.89 6.88 8.94
N VAL A 316 9.81 5.55 8.89
CA VAL A 316 8.54 4.82 8.66
C VAL A 316 7.57 5.08 9.80
N PHE A 317 8.01 5.04 11.05
CA PHE A 317 7.18 5.35 12.20
C PHE A 317 6.64 6.78 12.14
N GLY A 318 7.49 7.76 11.83
CA GLY A 318 7.09 9.16 11.65
C GLY A 318 6.07 9.32 10.51
N PHE A 319 6.25 8.61 9.40
CA PHE A 319 5.29 8.58 8.30
C PHE A 319 3.93 7.99 8.73
N CYS A 320 3.93 6.85 9.43
CA CYS A 320 2.71 6.25 9.95
C CYS A 320 1.98 7.16 10.96
N LEU A 321 2.73 7.86 11.81
CA LEU A 321 2.18 8.81 12.78
C LEU A 321 1.50 9.99 12.06
N LEU A 322 2.17 10.59 11.07
CA LEU A 322 1.59 11.65 10.25
C LEU A 322 0.34 11.17 9.50
N PHE A 323 0.41 9.98 8.90
CA PHE A 323 -0.74 9.40 8.19
C PHE A 323 -1.92 9.14 9.14
N SER A 324 -1.65 8.61 10.34
CA SER A 324 -2.68 8.40 11.36
C SER A 324 -3.32 9.71 11.83
N ALA A 325 -2.54 10.78 11.98
CA ALA A 325 -3.05 12.10 12.33
C ALA A 325 -4.00 12.66 11.25
N VAL A 326 -3.65 12.52 9.97
CA VAL A 326 -4.53 12.89 8.84
C VAL A 326 -5.82 12.08 8.88
N ARG A 327 -5.74 10.77 9.09
CA ARG A 327 -6.93 9.91 9.20
C ARG A 327 -7.81 10.23 10.40
N LEU A 328 -7.23 10.62 11.52
CA LEU A 328 -8.00 11.08 12.67
C LEU A 328 -8.76 12.37 12.34
N PHE A 329 -8.13 13.29 11.60
CA PHE A 329 -8.82 14.49 11.13
C PHE A 329 -9.98 14.17 10.19
N ASP A 330 -9.77 13.26 9.22
CA ASP A 330 -10.85 12.75 8.34
C ASP A 330 -12.00 12.16 9.16
N ILE A 331 -11.70 11.35 10.19
CA ILE A 331 -12.71 10.74 11.06
C ILE A 331 -13.49 11.81 11.84
N HIS A 332 -12.82 12.85 12.34
CA HIS A 332 -13.49 13.96 13.02
C HIS A 332 -14.44 14.69 12.08
N GLN A 333 -14.01 14.99 10.85
CA GLN A 333 -14.84 15.64 9.85
C GLN A 333 -16.05 14.77 9.44
N VAL A 334 -15.84 13.47 9.25
CA VAL A 334 -16.94 12.52 8.94
C VAL A 334 -17.90 12.38 10.12
N LYS A 335 -17.43 12.40 11.36
CA LYS A 335 -18.30 12.38 12.56
C LYS A 335 -19.16 13.64 12.66
N GLU A 336 -18.58 14.81 12.38
CA GLU A 336 -19.34 16.07 12.35
C GLU A 336 -20.43 16.04 11.27
N GLN A 337 -20.10 15.56 10.07
CA GLN A 337 -21.07 15.37 8.98
C GLN A 337 -22.17 14.37 9.35
N ALA A 338 -21.81 13.21 9.89
CA ALA A 338 -22.79 12.22 10.32
C ALA A 338 -23.71 12.75 11.44
N GLN A 339 -23.18 13.62 12.31
CA GLN A 339 -23.98 14.27 13.34
C GLN A 339 -24.93 15.31 12.74
N SER A 340 -24.49 16.11 11.77
CA SER A 340 -25.38 17.04 11.05
C SER A 340 -26.48 16.29 10.30
N ASP A 341 -26.14 15.20 9.62
CA ASP A 341 -27.09 14.40 8.84
C ASP A 341 -28.15 13.78 9.77
N ARG A 342 -27.74 13.21 10.91
CA ARG A 342 -28.68 12.72 11.94
C ARG A 342 -29.61 13.80 12.47
N THR A 343 -29.11 15.03 12.67
CA THR A 343 -30.00 16.13 13.10
C THR A 343 -30.97 16.55 12.01
N GLN A 344 -30.57 16.48 10.73
CA GLN A 344 -31.48 16.75 9.60
C GLN A 344 -32.52 15.65 9.45
N GLU A 345 -32.13 14.37 9.55
CA GLU A 345 -33.05 13.23 9.55
C GLU A 345 -34.07 13.33 10.69
N ALA A 346 -33.62 13.65 11.91
CA ALA A 346 -34.50 13.83 13.06
C ALA A 346 -35.52 14.97 12.80
N ARG A 347 -35.06 16.13 12.33
CA ARG A 347 -35.95 17.27 11.98
C ARG A 347 -36.95 16.90 10.90
N ALA A 348 -36.49 16.27 9.81
CA ALA A 348 -37.36 15.83 8.73
C ALA A 348 -38.40 14.80 9.22
N SER A 349 -38.00 13.88 10.11
CA SER A 349 -38.91 12.91 10.70
C SER A 349 -39.96 13.55 11.62
N GLU A 350 -39.57 14.57 12.40
CA GLU A 350 -40.50 15.35 13.23
C GLU A 350 -41.48 16.16 12.38
N GLU A 351 -40.99 16.81 11.32
CA GLU A 351 -41.83 17.52 10.36
C GLU A 351 -42.79 16.56 9.66
N TYR A 352 -42.32 15.39 9.24
CA TYR A 352 -43.14 14.35 8.64
C TYR A 352 -44.22 13.87 9.62
N ALA A 353 -43.89 13.65 10.90
CA ALA A 353 -44.84 13.29 11.93
C ALA A 353 -45.86 14.41 12.23
N ARG A 354 -45.43 15.69 12.24
CA ARG A 354 -46.32 16.85 12.38
C ARG A 354 -47.25 17.03 11.18
N LEU A 355 -46.78 16.73 9.97
CA LEU A 355 -47.62 16.71 8.77
C LEU A 355 -48.60 15.54 8.83
N GLN A 356 -48.17 14.38 9.35
CA GLN A 356 -49.06 13.25 9.58
C GLN A 356 -50.20 13.55 10.54
N THR A 357 -49.97 14.31 11.61
CA THR A 357 -51.04 14.70 12.54
C THR A 357 -52.00 15.74 11.97
N ARG A 358 -51.58 16.51 10.96
CA ARG A 358 -52.41 17.47 10.23
C ARG A 358 -53.13 16.88 9.02
N PHE A 359 -52.76 15.67 8.57
CA PHE A 359 -53.57 15.00 7.57
C PHE A 359 -54.96 14.74 8.15
N PRO A 360 -56.03 15.09 7.42
CA PRO A 360 -57.38 14.73 7.85
C PRO A 360 -57.40 13.22 8.04
N LYS A 361 -57.94 12.75 9.18
CA LYS A 361 -58.21 11.32 9.40
C LYS A 361 -59.14 10.86 8.28
N THR A 362 -58.58 10.38 7.17
CA THR A 362 -59.35 9.69 6.15
C THR A 362 -59.96 8.47 6.85
N PRO A 363 -61.28 8.24 6.77
CA PRO A 363 -61.96 7.22 7.58
C PRO A 363 -61.51 5.78 7.35
N ILE A 364 -60.52 5.54 6.47
CA ILE A 364 -60.14 4.21 5.99
C ILE A 364 -58.61 4.13 5.93
N ALA A 365 -58.03 3.28 6.79
CA ALA A 365 -56.62 2.93 6.75
C ALA A 365 -56.24 2.36 5.36
N SER A 366 -55.05 2.68 4.86
CA SER A 366 -54.58 2.27 3.53
C SER A 366 -54.59 0.75 3.32
N GLU A 367 -54.39 -0.03 4.39
CA GLU A 367 -54.54 -1.48 4.38
C GLU A 367 -56.00 -1.92 4.18
N ASN A 368 -56.95 -1.25 4.84
CA ASN A 368 -58.38 -1.52 4.68
C ASN A 368 -58.87 -1.12 3.29
N LEU A 369 -58.35 -0.04 2.70
CA LEU A 369 -58.66 0.37 1.34
C LEU A 369 -58.15 -0.66 0.32
N LYS A 370 -56.93 -1.20 0.51
CA LYS A 370 -56.42 -2.32 -0.30
C LYS A 370 -57.26 -3.58 -0.14
N ALA A 371 -57.68 -3.91 1.08
CA ALA A 371 -58.53 -5.07 1.35
C ALA A 371 -59.92 -4.93 0.71
N ILE A 372 -60.56 -3.76 0.84
CA ILE A 372 -61.86 -3.46 0.24
C ILE A 372 -61.77 -3.49 -1.29
N VAL A 373 -60.75 -2.89 -1.90
CA VAL A 373 -60.57 -2.92 -3.36
C VAL A 373 -60.27 -4.34 -3.87
N LYS A 374 -59.49 -5.12 -3.12
CA LYS A 374 -59.21 -6.52 -3.47
C LYS A 374 -60.46 -7.39 -3.36
N ASN A 375 -61.26 -7.21 -2.31
CA ASN A 375 -62.53 -7.92 -2.13
C ASN A 375 -63.58 -7.49 -3.16
N TYR A 376 -63.69 -6.20 -3.46
CA TYR A 376 -64.58 -5.68 -4.50
C TYR A 376 -64.23 -6.24 -5.88
N ARG A 377 -62.93 -6.30 -6.23
CA ARG A 377 -62.47 -6.94 -7.47
C ARG A 377 -62.69 -8.45 -7.49
N ALA A 378 -62.60 -9.13 -6.33
CA ALA A 378 -62.91 -10.55 -6.22
C ALA A 378 -64.42 -10.80 -6.43
N LEU A 379 -65.29 -9.96 -5.84
CA LEU A 379 -66.74 -10.01 -6.02
C LEU A 379 -67.15 -9.76 -7.47
N LEU A 380 -66.61 -8.72 -8.12
CA LEU A 380 -66.87 -8.44 -9.54
C LEU A 380 -66.44 -9.59 -10.46
N ARG A 381 -65.41 -10.36 -10.08
CA ARG A 381 -64.98 -11.54 -10.83
C ARG A 381 -65.84 -12.77 -10.57
N GLN A 382 -66.60 -12.81 -9.47
CA GLN A 382 -67.45 -13.94 -9.09
C GLN A 382 -68.92 -13.78 -9.51
N SER A 383 -69.41 -12.57 -9.83
CA SER A 383 -70.75 -12.35 -10.37
C SER A 383 -70.88 -12.93 -11.79
N ALA A 384 -71.72 -13.96 -11.98
CA ALA A 384 -72.03 -14.54 -13.29
C ALA A 384 -73.22 -13.84 -13.94
N SER A 385 -73.22 -13.65 -15.27
CA SER A 385 -74.38 -13.09 -15.99
C SER A 385 -75.42 -14.18 -16.34
N PRO A 386 -76.73 -13.86 -16.27
CA PRO A 386 -77.82 -14.79 -16.64
C PRO A 386 -78.02 -14.90 -18.16
N ASP A 387 -77.32 -14.08 -18.95
CA ASP A 387 -77.57 -13.86 -20.39
C ASP A 387 -77.66 -15.15 -21.19
N ARG A 388 -76.72 -16.09 -21.00
CA ARG A 388 -76.71 -17.36 -21.75
C ARG A 388 -77.94 -18.23 -21.45
N MET A 389 -78.37 -18.28 -20.19
CA MET A 389 -79.51 -19.09 -19.79
C MET A 389 -80.82 -18.48 -20.33
N PHE A 390 -80.93 -17.14 -20.34
CA PHE A 390 -82.09 -16.48 -20.93
C PHE A 390 -82.13 -16.58 -22.46
N VAL A 391 -80.99 -16.56 -23.16
CA VAL A 391 -80.94 -16.83 -24.61
C VAL A 391 -81.44 -18.25 -24.91
N GLU A 392 -80.99 -19.25 -24.14
CA GLU A 392 -81.41 -20.65 -24.36
C GLU A 392 -82.91 -20.88 -24.08
N ILE A 393 -83.45 -20.23 -23.05
CA ILE A 393 -84.90 -20.25 -22.77
C ILE A 393 -85.66 -19.57 -23.91
N SER A 394 -85.18 -18.43 -24.40
CA SER A 394 -85.79 -17.72 -25.52
C SER A 394 -85.81 -18.57 -26.80
N GLU A 395 -84.73 -19.27 -27.13
CA GLU A 395 -84.69 -20.20 -28.27
C GLU A 395 -85.69 -21.36 -28.12
N ALA A 396 -85.85 -21.91 -26.90
CA ALA A 396 -86.80 -22.99 -26.64
C ALA A 396 -88.26 -22.53 -26.78
N VAL A 397 -88.58 -21.31 -26.34
CA VAL A 397 -89.92 -20.71 -26.53
C VAL A 397 -90.18 -20.39 -27.99
N THR A 398 -89.19 -19.87 -28.72
CA THR A 398 -89.34 -19.53 -30.15
C THR A 398 -89.69 -20.75 -31.00
N ALA A 399 -89.21 -21.94 -30.62
CA ALA A 399 -89.55 -23.19 -31.30
C ALA A 399 -91.00 -23.67 -31.06
N LEU A 400 -91.69 -23.13 -30.05
CA LEU A 400 -93.03 -23.51 -29.63
C LEU A 400 -93.89 -22.25 -29.41
N PRO A 401 -94.43 -21.63 -30.47
CA PRO A 401 -95.16 -20.36 -30.39
C PRO A 401 -96.49 -20.43 -29.62
N GLN A 402 -96.86 -21.62 -29.14
CA GLN A 402 -98.05 -21.90 -28.33
C GLN A 402 -97.77 -21.74 -26.82
N ILE A 403 -96.54 -21.39 -26.43
CA ILE A 403 -96.10 -21.20 -25.05
C ILE A 403 -95.75 -19.73 -24.81
N GLU A 404 -96.38 -19.11 -23.81
CA GLU A 404 -96.12 -17.75 -23.38
C GLU A 404 -95.52 -17.78 -21.96
N ILE A 405 -94.35 -17.17 -21.75
CA ILE A 405 -93.70 -17.12 -20.43
C ILE A 405 -94.22 -15.91 -19.64
N ASP A 406 -94.66 -16.13 -18.40
CA ASP A 406 -95.05 -15.07 -17.48
C ASP A 406 -93.88 -14.60 -16.60
N LYS A 407 -93.05 -15.55 -16.12
CA LYS A 407 -92.02 -15.27 -15.13
C LYS A 407 -90.82 -16.21 -15.27
N ILE A 408 -89.62 -15.67 -15.11
CA ILE A 408 -88.38 -16.44 -14.95
C ILE A 408 -87.70 -15.98 -13.66
N ASP A 409 -87.65 -16.83 -12.64
CA ASP A 409 -86.86 -16.60 -11.42
C ASP A 409 -85.50 -17.27 -11.57
N TRP A 410 -84.41 -16.50 -11.52
CA TRP A 410 -83.05 -17.00 -11.71
C TRP A 410 -82.22 -16.83 -10.44
N GLU A 411 -81.56 -17.90 -10.02
CA GLU A 411 -80.70 -17.93 -8.84
C GLU A 411 -79.36 -18.61 -9.15
N LEU A 412 -78.29 -18.06 -8.56
CA LEU A 412 -76.95 -18.64 -8.60
C LEU A 412 -76.67 -19.37 -7.29
N GLY A 413 -76.67 -20.70 -7.32
CA GLY A 413 -76.42 -21.53 -6.15
C GLY A 413 -75.10 -22.29 -6.23
N THR A 414 -74.51 -22.61 -5.08
CA THR A 414 -73.48 -23.65 -4.96
C THR A 414 -74.19 -24.94 -4.54
N GLY A 415 -74.38 -25.86 -5.48
CA GLY A 415 -75.15 -27.08 -5.24
C GLY A 415 -74.40 -28.10 -4.39
N ALA A 416 -74.66 -28.12 -3.08
CA ALA A 416 -74.44 -29.30 -2.22
C ALA A 416 -75.74 -30.10 -2.12
N LYS A 417 -75.67 -31.43 -2.23
CA LYS A 417 -76.84 -32.32 -2.26
C LYS A 417 -77.68 -32.27 -0.97
N SER A 418 -78.97 -32.00 -1.18
CA SER A 418 -80.16 -32.65 -0.62
C SER A 418 -80.78 -32.23 0.74
N ALA A 419 -82.10 -32.08 0.63
CA ALA A 419 -83.19 -32.45 1.54
C ALA A 419 -83.39 -31.74 2.89
N ALA A 420 -84.49 -30.98 2.90
CA ALA A 420 -85.52 -30.89 3.93
C ALA A 420 -85.18 -30.29 5.31
N GLY A 421 -86.05 -29.35 5.74
CA GLY A 421 -86.19 -28.97 7.14
C GLY A 421 -85.96 -27.50 7.41
N ARG A 422 -86.99 -26.68 7.16
CA ARG A 422 -87.05 -25.27 7.54
C ARG A 422 -87.61 -25.19 8.96
N GLU A 423 -86.85 -24.70 9.92
CA GLU A 423 -87.41 -24.09 11.13
C GLU A 423 -86.46 -23.04 11.71
N ALA A 424 -87.04 -21.90 12.06
CA ALA A 424 -86.37 -20.70 12.50
C ALA A 424 -86.06 -20.72 14.00
N SER A 425 -84.99 -20.05 14.44
CA SER A 425 -85.01 -19.04 15.52
C SER A 425 -83.61 -18.57 15.97
N LYS A 426 -83.51 -17.24 16.11
CA LYS A 426 -82.72 -16.39 17.04
C LYS A 426 -81.21 -16.66 17.32
N ALA A 427 -80.47 -15.55 17.19
CA ALA A 427 -79.10 -15.29 17.67
C ALA A 427 -78.95 -15.51 19.21
N PRO A 428 -77.73 -15.67 19.80
CA PRO A 428 -76.67 -14.64 19.75
C PRO A 428 -75.18 -15.10 19.78
N SER A 429 -74.32 -14.11 19.49
CA SER A 429 -72.98 -13.82 20.06
C SER A 429 -71.72 -14.67 19.74
N ALA A 430 -70.70 -13.91 19.32
CA ALA A 430 -69.28 -13.93 19.73
C ALA A 430 -68.27 -14.92 19.09
N SER A 431 -67.46 -14.32 18.21
CA SER A 431 -66.01 -14.45 17.93
C SER A 431 -65.34 -15.78 17.57
N PRO A 432 -64.28 -15.73 16.74
CA PRO A 432 -63.90 -16.82 15.86
C PRO A 432 -62.59 -17.50 16.28
N ALA A 433 -62.53 -18.82 16.11
CA ALA A 433 -61.25 -19.51 15.96
C ALA A 433 -61.42 -20.73 15.04
N ALA A 434 -60.77 -20.61 13.88
CA ALA A 434 -60.07 -21.65 13.13
C ALA A 434 -60.71 -23.04 12.98
N GLN A 435 -60.98 -23.44 11.73
CA GLN A 435 -60.15 -24.39 10.98
C GLN A 435 -60.86 -24.90 9.73
N ALA A 436 -60.04 -25.44 8.83
CA ALA A 436 -60.32 -26.51 7.89
C ALA A 436 -60.88 -26.14 6.51
N GLN A 437 -59.95 -26.11 5.56
CA GLN A 437 -60.18 -26.48 4.16
C GLN A 437 -60.89 -27.82 4.05
N ALA A 438 -61.98 -27.85 3.28
CA ALA A 438 -62.43 -29.03 2.57
C ALA A 438 -62.56 -28.64 1.10
N ALA A 439 -61.65 -29.17 0.27
CA ALA A 439 -61.75 -29.12 -1.18
C ALA A 439 -62.90 -30.04 -1.61
N GLY A 440 -64.11 -29.49 -1.70
CA GLY A 440 -65.14 -29.98 -2.59
C GLY A 440 -65.03 -29.20 -3.89
N ALA A 441 -65.04 -29.87 -5.04
CA ALA A 441 -65.21 -29.18 -6.32
C ALA A 441 -66.60 -28.53 -6.33
N GLU A 442 -66.67 -27.28 -5.87
CA GLU A 442 -67.88 -26.47 -5.88
C GLU A 442 -68.20 -26.09 -7.32
N PHE A 443 -69.08 -26.85 -7.96
CA PHE A 443 -69.64 -26.44 -9.23
C PHE A 443 -70.74 -25.42 -8.97
N GLN A 444 -70.62 -24.23 -9.55
CA GLN A 444 -71.70 -23.25 -9.54
C GLN A 444 -72.84 -23.77 -10.43
N THR A 445 -74.04 -23.80 -9.89
CA THR A 445 -75.25 -24.19 -10.60
C THR A 445 -76.15 -22.97 -10.77
N GLN A 446 -76.57 -22.72 -12.01
CA GLN A 446 -77.62 -21.74 -12.30
C GLN A 446 -78.96 -22.45 -12.26
N THR A 447 -79.90 -21.96 -11.47
CA THR A 447 -81.27 -22.50 -11.44
C THR A 447 -82.19 -21.44 -12.00
N ALA A 448 -83.02 -21.80 -12.97
CA ALA A 448 -84.10 -20.96 -13.47
C ALA A 448 -85.43 -21.70 -13.30
N GLU A 449 -86.36 -21.08 -12.58
CA GLU A 449 -87.75 -21.50 -12.54
C GLU A 449 -88.54 -20.69 -13.57
N ILE A 450 -89.14 -21.39 -14.53
CA ILE A 450 -89.84 -20.82 -15.67
C ILE A 450 -91.32 -21.13 -15.51
N ALA A 451 -92.14 -20.10 -15.33
CA ALA A 451 -93.60 -20.21 -15.28
C ALA A 451 -94.23 -19.56 -16.51
N GLY A 452 -95.24 -20.21 -17.08
CA GLY A 452 -95.91 -19.72 -18.28
C GLY A 452 -97.29 -20.33 -18.52
N LYS A 453 -97.94 -19.88 -19.58
CA LYS A 453 -99.28 -20.28 -20.02
C LYS A 453 -99.22 -20.93 -21.40
N LEU A 454 -100.15 -21.85 -21.67
CA LEU A 454 -100.30 -22.47 -22.99
C LEU A 454 -101.48 -21.88 -23.75
N VAL A 455 -101.24 -21.45 -24.98
CA VAL A 455 -102.26 -20.98 -25.92
C VAL A 455 -102.68 -22.14 -26.81
N VAL A 456 -103.72 -22.86 -26.40
CA VAL A 456 -104.32 -23.98 -27.14
C VAL A 456 -105.78 -23.69 -27.47
N GLN A 457 -106.26 -24.17 -28.64
CA GLN A 457 -107.61 -23.87 -29.14
C GLN A 457 -108.74 -24.47 -28.27
N GLN A 458 -108.45 -25.52 -27.49
CA GLN A 458 -109.35 -26.09 -26.48
C GLN A 458 -108.55 -26.56 -25.26
N ALA A 459 -108.83 -25.97 -24.09
CA ALA A 459 -108.12 -26.29 -22.84
C ALA A 459 -108.42 -27.70 -22.28
N SER A 460 -109.44 -28.38 -22.79
CA SER A 460 -109.88 -29.71 -22.36
C SER A 460 -109.14 -30.89 -23.00
N ASP A 461 -108.24 -30.66 -23.96
CA ASP A 461 -107.40 -31.71 -24.54
C ASP A 461 -106.15 -31.96 -23.68
N PHE A 462 -106.34 -32.72 -22.60
CA PHE A 462 -105.29 -33.08 -21.65
C PHE A 462 -104.08 -33.74 -22.30
N ARG A 463 -104.27 -34.49 -23.41
CA ARG A 463 -103.17 -35.17 -24.12
C ARG A 463 -102.33 -34.19 -24.91
N ALA A 464 -102.96 -33.26 -25.63
CA ALA A 464 -102.26 -32.23 -26.40
C ALA A 464 -101.48 -31.26 -25.50
N VAL A 465 -102.08 -30.83 -24.38
CA VAL A 465 -101.43 -29.94 -23.40
C VAL A 465 -100.21 -30.62 -22.76
N THR A 466 -100.35 -31.89 -22.35
CA THR A 466 -99.24 -32.66 -21.78
C THR A 466 -98.12 -32.90 -22.80
N ALA A 467 -98.46 -33.14 -24.07
CA ALA A 467 -97.48 -33.31 -25.14
C ALA A 467 -96.68 -32.02 -25.39
N LEU A 468 -97.32 -30.84 -25.33
CA LEU A 468 -96.67 -29.55 -25.52
C LEU A 468 -95.69 -29.20 -24.39
N VAL A 469 -96.08 -29.38 -23.13
CA VAL A 469 -95.18 -29.15 -21.98
C VAL A 469 -94.01 -30.15 -21.99
N ASN A 470 -94.26 -31.40 -22.42
CA ASN A 470 -93.19 -32.39 -22.60
C ASN A 470 -92.24 -32.03 -23.74
N GLN A 471 -92.74 -31.52 -24.88
CA GLN A 471 -91.89 -31.03 -25.98
C GLN A 471 -91.04 -29.84 -25.55
N PHE A 472 -91.60 -28.91 -24.75
CA PHE A 472 -90.85 -27.79 -24.19
C PHE A 472 -89.77 -28.25 -23.20
N THR A 473 -90.11 -29.18 -22.32
CA THR A 473 -89.17 -29.81 -21.37
C THR A 473 -88.02 -30.53 -22.12
N GLU A 474 -88.33 -31.24 -23.20
CA GLU A 474 -87.32 -31.90 -24.04
C GLU A 474 -86.47 -30.92 -24.84
N ALA A 475 -87.05 -29.82 -25.34
CA ALA A 475 -86.29 -28.75 -26.00
C ALA A 475 -85.25 -28.11 -25.06
N LEU A 476 -85.59 -27.99 -23.78
CA LEU A 476 -84.68 -27.52 -22.72
C LEU A 476 -83.64 -28.58 -22.33
N ARG A 477 -84.00 -29.88 -22.28
CA ARG A 477 -83.05 -30.99 -22.01
C ARG A 477 -82.03 -31.24 -23.12
N ARG A 478 -82.38 -30.98 -24.38
CA ARG A 478 -81.44 -31.14 -25.51
C ARG A 478 -80.27 -30.15 -25.47
N ARG A 479 -80.33 -29.12 -24.63
CA ARG A 479 -79.26 -28.14 -24.50
C ARG A 479 -78.13 -28.67 -23.59
N PRO A 480 -76.86 -28.50 -23.99
CA PRO A 480 -75.73 -29.08 -23.28
C PRO A 480 -75.63 -28.53 -21.84
N GLY A 481 -75.55 -29.44 -20.86
CA GLY A 481 -75.35 -29.12 -19.44
C GLY A 481 -76.60 -28.76 -18.64
N THR A 482 -77.78 -28.91 -19.24
CA THR A 482 -79.08 -28.52 -18.66
C THR A 482 -79.86 -29.74 -18.15
N GLU A 483 -80.22 -29.74 -16.87
CA GLU A 483 -81.01 -30.80 -16.21
C GLU A 483 -82.35 -30.22 -15.72
N VAL A 484 -83.46 -30.73 -16.25
CA VAL A 484 -84.80 -30.30 -15.81
C VAL A 484 -85.20 -31.14 -14.60
N THR A 485 -85.26 -30.49 -13.44
CA THR A 485 -85.40 -31.17 -12.14
C THR A 485 -86.86 -31.30 -11.70
N ARG A 486 -87.74 -30.39 -12.16
CA ARG A 486 -89.16 -30.39 -11.81
C ARG A 486 -90.00 -29.81 -12.95
N THR A 487 -91.02 -30.54 -13.37
CA THR A 487 -92.03 -30.07 -14.32
C THR A 487 -93.40 -30.24 -13.68
N GLN A 488 -94.13 -29.15 -13.51
CA GLN A 488 -95.50 -29.16 -13.02
C GLN A 488 -96.44 -28.90 -14.19
N LEU A 489 -97.24 -29.92 -14.52
CA LEU A 489 -98.24 -29.86 -15.57
C LEU A 489 -99.48 -29.09 -15.09
N PRO A 490 -100.24 -28.46 -16.00
CA PRO A 490 -101.45 -27.69 -15.65
C PRO A 490 -102.57 -28.49 -14.96
N PHE A 491 -102.49 -29.82 -14.96
CA PHE A 491 -103.50 -30.70 -14.39
C PHE A 491 -102.83 -31.89 -13.67
N ASP A 492 -103.26 -32.18 -12.44
CA ASP A 492 -102.79 -33.30 -11.63
C ASP A 492 -103.40 -34.62 -12.12
N ILE A 493 -102.57 -35.58 -12.55
CA ILE A 493 -103.02 -36.90 -13.06
C ILE A 493 -102.96 -37.99 -11.96
N ASN A 494 -103.10 -37.62 -10.69
CA ASN A 494 -103.18 -38.59 -9.60
C ASN A 494 -104.62 -39.13 -9.47
N ALA A 495 -104.82 -40.40 -9.80
CA ALA A 495 -106.12 -41.09 -9.85
C ALA A 495 -106.72 -41.46 -8.46
N GLU A 496 -106.54 -40.61 -7.46
CA GLU A 496 -107.17 -40.75 -6.14
C GLU A 496 -107.64 -39.38 -5.63
N LYS A 497 -108.78 -38.90 -6.11
CA LYS A 497 -109.64 -37.95 -5.38
C LYS A 497 -111.06 -37.97 -5.95
N SER A 498 -112.01 -38.24 -5.05
CA SER A 498 -113.43 -38.44 -5.33
C SER A 498 -114.12 -37.21 -5.88
N LEU A 499 -115.01 -37.42 -6.86
CA LEU A 499 -116.00 -36.45 -7.29
C LEU A 499 -116.91 -36.02 -6.12
N ALA A 500 -116.82 -34.75 -5.74
CA ALA A 500 -117.92 -34.04 -5.11
C ALA A 500 -118.52 -33.12 -6.20
N GLY A 501 -119.73 -33.45 -6.65
CA GLY A 501 -120.48 -32.61 -7.57
C GLY A 501 -121.02 -31.39 -6.84
N ASP A 502 -120.67 -30.21 -7.32
CA ASP A 502 -121.39 -28.97 -7.02
C ASP A 502 -121.97 -28.41 -8.33
N ILE A 503 -123.29 -28.22 -8.31
CA ILE A 503 -124.10 -27.85 -9.47
C ILE A 503 -124.30 -26.34 -9.40
N GLY A 504 -123.60 -25.60 -10.28
CA GLY A 504 -123.91 -24.19 -10.53
C GLY A 504 -122.75 -23.22 -10.40
N ALA A 505 -121.73 -23.35 -11.25
CA ALA A 505 -120.87 -22.24 -11.61
C ALA A 505 -120.41 -22.40 -13.06
N ALA A 506 -120.61 -21.36 -13.87
CA ALA A 506 -120.20 -21.31 -15.26
C ALA A 506 -118.71 -21.65 -15.40
N ARG A 507 -118.41 -22.68 -16.19
CA ARG A 507 -117.06 -23.18 -16.48
C ARG A 507 -116.30 -22.08 -17.26
N ARG A 508 -115.57 -21.23 -16.55
CA ARG A 508 -114.56 -20.34 -17.14
C ARG A 508 -113.42 -21.23 -17.64
N GLU A 509 -113.07 -21.09 -18.92
CA GLU A 509 -111.89 -21.71 -19.52
C GLU A 509 -110.65 -21.19 -18.79
N GLU A 510 -110.16 -21.93 -17.79
CA GLU A 510 -108.86 -21.65 -17.18
C GLU A 510 -107.77 -22.00 -18.19
N VAL A 511 -106.97 -21.00 -18.54
CA VAL A 511 -105.82 -21.17 -19.44
C VAL A 511 -104.78 -22.04 -18.70
N PRO A 512 -104.36 -23.18 -19.27
CA PRO A 512 -103.45 -24.10 -18.59
C PRO A 512 -102.09 -23.43 -18.32
N GLN A 513 -101.66 -23.45 -17.06
CA GLN A 513 -100.37 -22.90 -16.60
C GLN A 513 -99.38 -24.01 -16.27
N PHE A 514 -98.09 -23.80 -16.53
CA PHE A 514 -97.05 -24.76 -16.22
C PHE A 514 -95.85 -24.08 -15.53
N SER A 515 -95.11 -24.86 -14.74
CA SER A 515 -93.81 -24.44 -14.19
C SER A 515 -92.75 -25.49 -14.49
N VAL A 516 -91.58 -25.06 -14.97
CA VAL A 516 -90.41 -25.89 -15.23
C VAL A 516 -89.21 -25.32 -14.49
N VAL A 517 -88.60 -26.13 -13.62
CA VAL A 517 -87.34 -25.79 -12.95
C VAL A 517 -86.18 -26.43 -13.68
N VAL A 518 -85.30 -25.58 -14.18
CA VAL A 518 -84.14 -25.94 -14.96
C VAL A 518 -82.89 -25.64 -14.15
N VAL A 519 -82.03 -26.64 -13.97
CA VAL A 519 -80.73 -26.48 -13.31
C VAL A 519 -79.64 -26.69 -14.35
N LYS A 520 -78.70 -25.75 -14.44
CA LYS A 520 -77.56 -25.82 -15.35
C LYS A 520 -76.26 -25.79 -14.57
N ARG A 521 -75.40 -26.79 -14.81
CA ARG A 521 -74.06 -26.81 -14.22
C ARG A 521 -73.15 -25.88 -15.02
N ARG A 522 -72.46 -24.96 -14.34
CA ARG A 522 -71.48 -24.05 -14.94
C ARG A 522 -70.12 -24.77 -15.00
N GLY A 523 -69.58 -24.99 -16.21
CA GLY A 523 -68.25 -25.61 -16.38
C GLY A 523 -68.12 -26.66 -17.49
N THR A 524 -69.08 -26.76 -18.41
CA THR A 524 -68.97 -27.53 -19.66
C THR A 524 -69.23 -26.65 -20.85
#